data_AF-A0A3R8SJA1-F1
#
_entry.id   AF-A0A3R8SJA1-F1
#
_cell.length_a   1.000
_cell.length_b   1.000
_cell.length_c   1.000
_cell.angle_alpha   90.00
_cell.angle_beta   90.00
_cell.angle_gamma   90.00
#
_symmetry.space_group_name_H-M   'P 1'
#
loop_
_entity.id
_entity.type
_entity.pdbx_description
1 polymer ?
#
loop_
_entity_poly.entity_id
_entity_poly.type
_entity_poly.pdbx_seq_one_letter_code
_entity_poly.pdbx_strand_id
1 'polypeptide(L)'
;MDDHGRGSGPRPTDSGEDPLDPDPVEPGTPDPLPYEGVWRFTAPAVEASVPQARHAVRDLLYRQGVPVSDDLVQGLLLIVSELVTNAVRHAALL
;
A
#
# COMPACT_ATOMS: atom_id res chain seq x y z
N MET A 1 -46.63 -68.88 -15.16
CA MET A 1 -47.28 -68.38 -13.94
C MET A 1 -47.22 -66.88 -14.03
N ASP A 2 -48.35 -66.29 -14.42
CA ASP A 2 -48.60 -64.86 -14.52
C ASP A 2 -48.61 -64.21 -13.12
N ASP A 3 -48.17 -62.95 -13.02
CA ASP A 3 -49.09 -61.88 -12.60
C ASP A 3 -48.50 -60.48 -12.90
N HIS A 4 -49.34 -59.58 -13.37
CA HIS A 4 -49.08 -58.17 -13.62
C HIS A 4 -49.49 -57.35 -12.40
N GLY A 5 -48.70 -56.34 -12.01
CA GLY A 5 -49.12 -55.37 -10.99
C GLY A 5 -48.53 -53.98 -11.23
N ARG A 6 -49.33 -53.10 -11.83
CA ARG A 6 -49.05 -51.66 -12.02
C ARG A 6 -49.77 -50.88 -10.91
N GLY A 7 -49.12 -49.89 -10.28
CA GLY A 7 -49.81 -48.69 -9.79
C GLY A 7 -49.29 -47.98 -8.54
N SER A 8 -49.13 -46.65 -8.70
CA SER A 8 -49.28 -45.55 -7.72
C SER A 8 -48.04 -45.05 -6.94
N GLY A 9 -47.57 -43.83 -7.26
CA GLY A 9 -46.51 -43.07 -6.55
C GLY A 9 -47.03 -42.29 -5.34
N PRO A 10 -46.53 -41.08 -4.99
CA PRO A 10 -45.20 -40.46 -5.15
C PRO A 10 -44.55 -40.08 -3.77
N ARG A 11 -43.24 -39.74 -3.72
CA ARG A 11 -42.70 -38.50 -3.09
C ARG A 11 -41.16 -38.40 -3.22
N PRO A 12 -40.61 -37.22 -3.55
CA PRO A 12 -39.17 -36.95 -3.63
C PRO A 12 -38.61 -36.33 -2.34
N THR A 13 -37.32 -36.56 -2.04
CA THR A 13 -36.45 -35.70 -1.21
C THR A 13 -35.00 -36.00 -1.63
N ASP A 14 -34.30 -35.05 -2.25
CA ASP A 14 -33.31 -34.17 -1.58
C ASP A 14 -31.90 -34.78 -1.77
N SER A 15 -30.89 -34.14 -2.35
CA SER A 15 -30.59 -32.72 -2.53
C SER A 15 -29.84 -32.54 -3.86
N GLY A 16 -30.08 -31.42 -4.53
CA GLY A 16 -29.15 -30.95 -5.54
C GLY A 16 -27.84 -30.60 -4.85
N GLU A 17 -26.75 -31.25 -5.24
CA GLU A 17 -25.43 -30.69 -5.08
C GLU A 17 -25.35 -29.52 -6.06
N ASP A 18 -25.81 -28.35 -5.60
CA ASP A 18 -25.46 -27.07 -6.21
C ASP A 18 -23.93 -27.03 -6.29
N PRO A 19 -23.33 -26.67 -7.43
CA PRO A 19 -21.91 -26.38 -7.49
C PRO A 19 -21.66 -25.29 -6.45
N LEU A 20 -20.84 -25.58 -5.44
CA LEU A 20 -20.41 -24.60 -4.46
C LEU A 20 -19.95 -23.35 -5.22
N ASP A 21 -20.71 -22.26 -5.10
CA ASP A 21 -20.29 -20.96 -5.56
C ASP A 21 -18.87 -20.72 -5.01
N PRO A 22 -17.90 -20.34 -5.84
CA PRO A 22 -16.56 -20.05 -5.33
C PRO A 22 -16.70 -19.00 -4.25
N ASP A 23 -16.10 -19.27 -3.07
CA ASP A 23 -16.01 -18.31 -1.98
C ASP A 23 -15.70 -16.92 -2.53
N PRO A 24 -16.38 -15.86 -2.08
CA PRO A 24 -16.06 -14.51 -2.49
C PRO A 24 -14.56 -14.30 -2.24
N VAL A 25 -13.80 -14.08 -3.31
CA VAL A 25 -12.39 -13.71 -3.19
C VAL A 25 -12.40 -12.38 -2.45
N GLU A 26 -12.21 -12.43 -1.13
CA GLU A 26 -11.96 -11.23 -0.35
C GLU A 26 -10.79 -10.53 -1.03
N PRO A 27 -10.95 -9.27 -1.47
CA PRO A 27 -9.86 -8.57 -2.12
C PRO A 27 -8.71 -8.53 -1.12
N GLY A 28 -7.68 -9.34 -1.39
CA GLY A 28 -6.47 -9.39 -0.58
C GLY A 28 -5.90 -7.99 -0.43
N THR A 29 -5.28 -7.71 0.72
CA THR A 29 -4.54 -6.46 0.91
C THR A 29 -3.60 -6.26 -0.28
N PRO A 30 -3.67 -5.13 -0.99
CA PRO A 30 -2.82 -4.89 -2.14
C PRO A 30 -1.35 -5.01 -1.73
N ASP A 31 -0.54 -5.60 -2.59
CA ASP A 31 0.91 -5.66 -2.36
C ASP A 31 1.46 -4.24 -2.21
N PRO A 32 2.41 -4.03 -1.28
CA PRO A 32 3.00 -2.73 -1.04
C PRO A 32 3.68 -2.20 -2.31
N LEU A 33 3.49 -0.91 -2.58
CA LEU A 33 4.10 -0.26 -3.73
C LEU A 33 5.64 -0.24 -3.56
N PRO A 34 6.41 -0.22 -4.66
CA PRO A 34 7.88 -0.28 -4.61
C PRO A 34 8.56 0.85 -3.81
N TYR A 35 7.85 1.97 -3.62
CA TYR A 35 8.29 3.13 -2.88
C TYR A 35 7.69 3.24 -1.47
N GLU A 36 6.94 2.23 -1.01
CA GLU A 36 6.49 2.12 0.37
C GLU A 36 7.64 1.70 1.29
N GLY A 37 7.64 2.20 2.52
CA GLY A 37 8.65 1.91 3.53
C GLY A 37 9.18 3.15 4.24
N VAL A 38 10.21 2.96 5.06
CA VAL A 38 10.82 4.03 5.84
C VAL A 38 12.26 4.25 5.39
N TRP A 39 12.57 5.47 4.98
CA TRP A 39 13.93 5.91 4.71
C TRP A 39 14.47 6.77 5.86
N ARG A 40 15.76 6.63 6.15
CA ARG A 40 16.45 7.37 7.22
C ARG A 40 17.82 7.82 6.75
N PHE A 41 18.22 9.00 7.18
CA PHE A 41 19.59 9.50 7.11
C PHE A 41 19.88 10.33 8.36
N THR A 42 21.17 10.52 8.63
CA THR A 42 21.65 11.39 9.71
C THR A 42 22.56 12.44 9.12
N ALA A 43 22.53 13.65 9.69
CA ALA A 43 23.36 14.76 9.26
C ALA A 43 23.72 15.63 10.47
N PRO A 44 24.88 16.30 10.47
CA PRO A 44 25.21 17.27 11.52
C PRO A 44 24.21 18.43 11.52
N ALA A 45 23.95 19.04 12.68
CA ALA A 45 23.07 20.18 12.81
C ALA A 45 23.77 21.50 12.39
N VAL A 46 24.16 21.57 11.13
CA VAL A 46 24.83 22.74 10.51
C VAL A 46 24.05 23.21 9.29
N GLU A 47 24.18 24.48 8.92
CA GLU A 47 23.43 25.09 7.80
C GLU A 47 23.61 24.34 6.47
N ALA A 48 24.81 23.79 6.23
CA ALA A 48 25.10 23.00 5.04
C ALA A 48 24.23 21.74 4.90
N SER A 49 23.64 21.24 5.99
CA SER A 49 22.75 20.08 5.96
C SER A 49 21.41 20.36 5.29
N VAL A 50 20.97 21.63 5.20
CA VAL A 50 19.70 22.01 4.53
C VAL A 50 19.74 21.67 3.03
N PRO A 51 20.68 22.22 2.22
CA PRO A 51 20.77 21.84 0.82
C PRO A 51 21.09 20.35 0.65
N GLN A 52 21.89 19.73 1.53
CA GLN A 52 22.18 18.29 1.44
C GLN A 52 20.93 17.42 1.61
N ALA A 53 20.09 17.71 2.61
CA ALA A 53 18.84 17.00 2.84
C ALA A 53 17.89 17.12 1.64
N ARG A 54 17.81 18.30 1.01
CA ARG A 54 17.01 18.48 -0.22
C ARG A 54 17.51 17.60 -1.36
N HIS A 55 18.82 17.51 -1.56
CA HIS A 55 19.40 16.62 -2.59
C HIS A 55 19.10 15.16 -2.26
N ALA A 56 19.31 14.73 -1.02
CA ALA A 56 19.08 13.35 -0.62
C ALA A 56 17.61 12.92 -0.82
N VAL A 57 16.64 13.79 -0.52
CA VAL A 57 15.22 13.53 -0.75
C VAL A 57 14.89 13.50 -2.25
N ARG A 58 15.43 14.44 -3.05
CA ARG A 58 15.24 14.41 -4.51
C ARG A 58 15.80 13.12 -5.13
N ASP A 59 17.01 12.74 -4.73
CA ASP A 59 17.66 11.51 -5.18
C ASP A 59 16.89 10.26 -4.76
N LEU A 60 16.30 10.27 -3.56
CA LEU A 60 15.44 9.18 -3.09
C LEU A 60 14.22 9.04 -4.00
N LEU A 61 13.48 10.12 -4.24
CA LEU A 61 12.29 10.08 -5.10
C LEU A 61 12.61 9.56 -6.50
N TYR A 62 13.72 10.02 -7.07
CA TYR A 62 14.20 9.57 -8.38
C TYR A 62 14.54 8.08 -8.38
N ARG A 63 15.34 7.61 -7.42
CA ARG A 63 15.75 6.20 -7.34
C ARG A 63 14.58 5.25 -7.04
N GLN A 64 13.57 5.71 -6.32
CA GLN A 64 12.37 4.94 -5.99
C GLN A 64 11.30 5.00 -7.10
N GLY A 65 11.51 5.83 -8.14
CA GLY A 65 10.57 5.95 -9.25
C GLY A 65 9.19 6.45 -8.83
N VAL A 66 9.13 7.33 -7.82
CA VAL A 66 7.85 7.79 -7.26
C VAL A 66 7.11 8.65 -8.29
N PRO A 67 5.84 8.34 -8.63
CA PRO A 67 5.08 9.07 -9.64
C PRO A 67 4.48 10.36 -9.05
N VAL A 68 5.33 11.36 -8.80
CA VAL A 68 4.94 12.68 -8.26
C VAL A 68 5.19 13.79 -9.27
N SER A 69 4.34 14.82 -9.25
CA SER A 69 4.52 16.01 -10.08
C SER A 69 5.66 16.90 -9.55
N ASP A 70 6.26 17.70 -10.43
CA ASP A 70 7.32 18.64 -10.06
C ASP A 70 6.87 19.64 -8.98
N ASP A 71 5.61 20.08 -9.03
CA ASP A 71 5.04 20.99 -8.02
C ASP A 71 4.99 20.33 -6.64
N LEU A 72 4.61 19.05 -6.57
CA LEU A 72 4.58 18.31 -5.31
C LEU A 72 6.00 18.07 -4.79
N VAL A 73 6.95 17.76 -5.68
CA VAL A 73 8.37 17.65 -5.32
C VAL A 73 8.86 18.97 -4.73
N GLN A 74 8.53 20.11 -5.35
CA GLN A 74 8.94 21.40 -4.85
C GLN A 74 8.33 21.72 -3.47
N GLY A 75 7.04 21.43 -3.28
CA GLY A 75 6.37 21.55 -1.99
C GLY A 75 7.02 20.71 -0.90
N LEU A 76 7.34 19.44 -1.20
CA LEU A 76 8.05 18.56 -0.27
C LEU A 76 9.44 19.10 0.07
N LEU A 77 10.20 19.58 -0.91
CA LEU A 77 11.54 20.12 -0.69
C LEU A 77 11.53 21.40 0.14
N LEU A 78 10.47 22.21 0.06
CA LEU A 78 10.26 23.33 0.98
C LEU A 78 10.06 22.85 2.41
N ILE A 79 9.15 21.89 2.62
CA ILE A 79 8.90 21.32 3.96
C ILE A 79 10.19 20.74 4.55
N VAL A 80 10.95 19.97 3.78
CA VAL A 80 12.25 19.42 4.22
C VAL A 80 13.22 20.55 4.60
N SER A 81 13.26 21.63 3.82
CA SER A 81 14.13 22.77 4.11
C SER A 81 13.78 23.44 5.44
N GLU A 82 12.49 23.68 5.69
CA GLU A 82 12.02 24.28 6.93
C GLU A 82 12.26 23.38 8.13
N LEU A 83 12.00 22.07 8.02
CA LEU A 83 12.24 21.11 9.09
C LEU A 83 13.72 21.06 9.48
N VAL A 84 14.62 20.98 8.49
CA VAL A 84 16.07 20.95 8.75
C VAL A 84 16.56 22.30 9.26
N THR A 85 16.04 23.41 8.73
CA THR A 85 16.36 24.76 9.23
C THR A 85 15.94 24.93 10.68
N ASN A 86 14.74 24.47 11.04
CA ASN A 86 14.25 24.49 12.42
C ASN A 86 15.12 23.63 13.34
N ALA A 87 15.53 22.45 12.89
CA ALA A 87 16.44 21.60 13.66
C ALA A 87 17.80 22.27 13.89
N VAL A 88 18.40 22.86 12.85
CA VAL A 88 19.69 23.57 12.95
C VAL A 88 19.58 24.80 13.86
N ARG A 89 18.52 25.61 13.71
CA ARG A 89 18.38 26.86 14.47
C ARG A 89 17.94 26.67 15.92
N HIS A 90 17.14 25.64 16.19
CA HIS A 90 16.43 25.52 17.47
C HIS A 90 16.77 24.25 18.24
N ALA A 91 17.02 23.13 17.55
CA ALA A 91 17.26 21.85 18.21
C ALA A 91 18.74 21.54 18.43
N ALA A 92 19.66 22.20 17.71
CA ALA A 92 21.11 22.02 17.86
C ALA A 92 21.68 22.58 19.18
N LEU A 93 20.84 23.24 19.98
CA LEU A 93 21.20 23.87 21.26
C LEU A 93 20.81 23.02 22.49
N LEU A 94 20.19 21.85 22.28
CA LEU A 94 19.79 20.89 23.32
C LEU A 94 20.94 19.92 23.63
#